data_AF-A0A6G7VFK6-F1
#
_entry.id   AF-A0A6G7VFK6-F1
#
_cell.length_a   1.000
_cell.length_b   1.000
_cell.length_c   1.000
_cell.angle_alpha   90.00
_cell.angle_beta   90.00
_cell.angle_gamma   90.00
#
_symmetry.space_group_name_H-M   'P 1'
#
loop_
_entity.id
_entity.type
_entity.pdbx_description
1 polymer ?
#
loop_
_entity_poly.entity_id
_entity_poly.type
_entity_poly.pdbx_seq_one_letter_code
_entity_poly.pdbx_strand_id
1 'polypeptide(L)'
;MTAADPIYQTDFVKEMIRQLRALDSYGTYDGQPGEKLIEPLLLTPERKAQIPLVGDPDEETVARVKAFYNAIATLIEKECGLMAVPIINLTHEGFGRALIIVGKLVALDKTLRDVHRFGFESLSKMKTEADKLLAVALERIGAYPEVAGL
;
A
#
# COMPACT_ATOMS: atom_id res chain seq x y z
N MET A 1 2.57 -29.43 -6.53
CA MET A 1 2.33 -27.98 -6.70
C MET A 1 1.15 -27.64 -5.80
N THR A 2 1.41 -27.12 -4.61
CA THR A 2 0.33 -26.64 -3.72
C THR A 2 -0.40 -25.51 -4.43
N ALA A 3 -1.72 -25.59 -4.53
CA ALA A 3 -2.51 -24.48 -5.06
C ALA A 3 -2.12 -23.21 -4.30
N ALA A 4 -1.81 -22.13 -5.02
CA ALA A 4 -1.50 -20.85 -4.40
C ALA A 4 -2.68 -20.47 -3.49
N ASP A 5 -2.37 -20.02 -2.27
CA ASP A 5 -3.37 -19.60 -1.27
C ASP A 5 -4.41 -18.68 -1.96
N PRO A 6 -5.73 -18.93 -1.83
CA PRO A 6 -6.78 -18.13 -2.47
C PRO A 6 -6.64 -16.62 -2.24
N ILE A 7 -5.95 -16.19 -1.18
CA ILE A 7 -5.66 -14.78 -0.93
C ILE A 7 -4.89 -14.11 -2.08
N TYR A 8 -4.03 -14.85 -2.79
CA TYR A 8 -3.30 -14.34 -3.97
C TYR A 8 -4.20 -14.07 -5.17
N GLN A 9 -5.43 -14.58 -5.15
CA GLN A 9 -6.41 -14.32 -6.19
C GLN A 9 -7.24 -13.06 -5.95
N THR A 10 -7.14 -12.46 -4.76
CA THR A 10 -7.86 -11.23 -4.43
C THR A 10 -7.34 -10.04 -5.22
N ASP A 11 -8.23 -9.09 -5.54
CA ASP A 11 -7.89 -7.90 -6.32
C ASP A 11 -6.75 -7.11 -5.68
N PHE A 12 -6.79 -6.93 -4.36
CA PHE A 12 -5.74 -6.23 -3.63
C PHE A 12 -4.38 -6.90 -3.79
N VAL A 13 -4.27 -8.22 -3.61
CA VAL A 13 -2.95 -8.89 -3.69
C VAL A 13 -2.40 -8.89 -5.11
N LYS A 14 -3.26 -9.08 -6.12
CA LYS A 14 -2.87 -8.95 -7.53
C LYS A 14 -2.34 -7.56 -7.84
N GLU A 15 -3.06 -6.55 -7.36
CA GLU A 15 -2.70 -5.15 -7.56
C GLU A 15 -1.41 -4.78 -6.81
N MET A 16 -1.21 -5.27 -5.59
CA MET A 16 0.05 -5.11 -4.85
C MET A 16 1.24 -5.62 -5.66
N ILE A 17 1.14 -6.82 -6.23
CA ILE A 17 2.21 -7.40 -7.07
C ILE A 17 2.46 -6.53 -8.30
N ARG A 18 1.40 -6.03 -8.94
CA ARG A 18 1.51 -5.12 -10.10
C ARG A 18 2.25 -3.84 -9.73
N GLN A 19 1.91 -3.23 -8.61
CA GLN A 19 2.55 -1.98 -8.14
C GLN A 19 4.00 -2.19 -7.72
N LEU A 20 4.32 -3.29 -7.05
CA LEU A 20 5.71 -3.63 -6.70
C LEU A 20 6.59 -3.79 -7.94
N ARG A 21 6.06 -4.41 -9.02
CA ARG A 21 6.76 -4.47 -10.31
C ARG A 21 6.88 -3.11 -10.98
N ALA A 22 5.82 -2.30 -10.93
CA ALA A 22 5.82 -0.98 -11.58
C ALA A 22 6.84 -0.01 -10.95
N LEU A 23 7.13 -0.17 -9.66
CA LEU A 23 8.11 0.66 -8.93
C LEU A 23 9.53 0.08 -8.93
N ASP A 24 9.75 -1.09 -9.55
CA ASP A 24 11.06 -1.71 -9.69
C ASP A 24 11.82 -1.13 -10.88
N SER A 25 12.40 0.06 -10.64
CA SER A 25 13.14 0.82 -11.67
C SER A 25 14.33 0.05 -12.28
N TYR A 26 14.88 -0.94 -11.56
CA TYR A 26 16.08 -1.68 -11.96
C TYR A 26 15.79 -3.08 -12.52
N GLY A 27 14.51 -3.50 -12.60
CA GLY A 27 14.13 -4.83 -13.08
C GLY A 27 14.58 -5.97 -12.17
N THR A 28 14.82 -5.71 -10.89
CA THR A 28 15.25 -6.70 -9.89
C THR A 28 14.25 -7.86 -9.76
N TYR A 29 12.97 -7.60 -9.97
CA TYR A 29 11.86 -8.53 -9.82
C TYR A 29 11.43 -9.22 -11.12
N ASP A 30 12.16 -8.99 -12.22
CA ASP A 30 11.88 -9.63 -13.51
C ASP A 30 11.96 -11.15 -13.41
N GLY A 31 10.92 -11.82 -13.91
CA GLY A 31 10.79 -13.28 -13.87
C GLY A 31 10.57 -13.89 -12.48
N GLN A 32 10.62 -13.11 -11.39
CA GLN A 32 10.33 -13.62 -10.05
C GLN A 32 8.83 -13.90 -9.85
N PRO A 33 8.44 -14.96 -9.10
CA PRO A 33 7.04 -15.22 -8.77
C PRO A 33 6.49 -14.16 -7.80
N GLY A 34 5.21 -13.81 -7.94
CA GLY A 34 4.59 -12.71 -7.17
C GLY A 34 4.63 -12.89 -5.65
N GLU A 35 4.63 -14.13 -5.19
CA GLU A 35 4.79 -14.51 -3.78
C GLU A 35 6.11 -13.96 -3.21
N LYS A 36 7.22 -14.09 -3.96
CA LYS A 36 8.54 -13.60 -3.55
C LYS A 36 8.61 -12.07 -3.46
N LEU A 37 7.83 -11.36 -4.27
CA LEU A 37 7.79 -9.89 -4.22
C LEU A 37 7.11 -9.40 -2.94
N ILE A 38 6.16 -10.17 -2.41
CA ILE A 38 5.42 -9.82 -1.19
C ILE A 38 6.16 -10.25 0.07
N GLU A 39 6.98 -11.30 0.04
CA GLU A 39 7.71 -11.82 1.21
C GLU A 39 8.40 -10.72 2.06
N PRO A 40 9.07 -9.69 1.50
CA PRO A 40 9.68 -8.62 2.29
C PRO A 40 8.70 -7.77 3.10
N LEU A 41 7.42 -7.71 2.70
CA LEU A 41 6.36 -7.06 3.45
C LEU A 41 5.86 -7.92 4.62
N LEU A 42 6.19 -9.21 4.66
CA LEU A 42 5.74 -10.13 5.71
C LEU A 42 6.80 -10.22 6.81
N LEU A 43 6.59 -9.44 7.88
CA LEU A 43 7.52 -9.29 8.99
C LEU A 43 6.86 -9.77 10.29
N THR A 44 7.53 -10.71 10.97
CA THR A 44 7.11 -11.09 12.33
C THR A 44 7.30 -9.92 13.29
N PRO A 45 6.57 -9.87 14.42
CA PRO A 45 6.75 -8.82 15.43
C PRO A 45 8.20 -8.69 15.90
N GLU A 46 8.91 -9.83 16.07
CA GLU A 46 10.30 -9.87 16.49
C GLU A 46 11.22 -9.24 15.43
N ARG A 47 11.02 -9.60 14.15
CA ARG A 47 11.80 -9.04 13.04
C ARG A 47 11.58 -7.53 12.91
N LYS A 48 10.34 -7.05 13.07
CA LYS A 48 10.05 -5.61 13.09
C LYS A 48 10.77 -4.89 14.21
N ALA A 49 10.80 -5.46 15.41
CA ALA A 49 11.44 -4.84 16.57
C ALA A 49 12.96 -4.70 16.40
N GLN A 50 13.58 -5.60 15.62
CA GLN A 50 15.02 -5.57 15.32
C GLN A 50 15.42 -4.49 14.30
N ILE A 51 14.48 -3.96 13.52
CA ILE A 51 14.79 -2.93 12.53
C ILE A 51 15.03 -1.59 13.23
N PRO A 52 16.20 -0.95 13.06
CA PRO A 52 16.49 0.35 13.64
C PRO A 52 15.65 1.45 12.98
N LEU A 53 15.31 2.48 13.74
CA LEU A 53 14.52 3.65 13.30
C LEU A 53 15.40 4.89 13.09
N VAL A 54 16.67 4.69 12.72
CA VAL A 54 17.67 5.77 12.67
C VAL A 54 17.94 6.13 11.21
N GLY A 55 17.84 7.44 10.90
CA GLY A 55 18.09 7.97 9.56
C GLY A 55 16.93 7.72 8.60
N ASP A 56 17.18 7.87 7.30
CA ASP A 56 16.18 7.67 6.25
C ASP A 56 15.74 6.20 6.14
N PRO A 57 14.45 5.91 5.90
CA PRO A 57 14.05 4.60 5.43
C PRO A 57 14.70 4.30 4.08
N ASP A 58 15.09 3.04 3.85
CA ASP A 58 15.68 2.62 2.59
C ASP A 58 14.69 2.75 1.41
N GLU A 59 15.23 2.91 0.21
CA GLU A 59 14.44 3.14 -1.01
C GLU A 59 13.45 2.00 -1.30
N GLU A 60 13.81 0.74 -0.99
CA GLU A 60 12.90 -0.39 -1.16
C GLU A 60 11.71 -0.30 -0.21
N THR A 61 11.94 0.04 1.05
CA THR A 61 10.89 0.26 2.04
C THR A 61 9.97 1.40 1.61
N VAL A 62 10.51 2.51 1.11
CA VAL A 62 9.71 3.61 0.55
C VAL A 62 8.91 3.16 -0.68
N ALA A 63 9.50 2.36 -1.57
CA ALA A 63 8.81 1.81 -2.74
C ALA A 63 7.66 0.87 -2.32
N ARG A 64 7.86 0.05 -1.29
CA ARG A 64 6.82 -0.81 -0.71
C ARG A 64 5.65 -0.02 -0.11
N VAL A 65 5.93 1.07 0.59
CA VAL A 65 4.90 1.99 1.09
C VAL A 65 4.10 2.58 -0.08
N LYS A 66 4.79 3.09 -1.11
CA LYS A 66 4.14 3.62 -2.31
C LYS A 66 3.28 2.56 -3.00
N ALA A 67 3.80 1.35 -3.19
CA ALA A 67 3.05 0.25 -3.80
C ALA A 67 1.76 -0.05 -3.04
N PHE A 68 1.82 -0.07 -1.70
CA PHE A 68 0.66 -0.30 -0.84
C PHE A 68 -0.46 0.71 -1.04
N TYR A 69 -0.14 2.00 -1.02
CA TYR A 69 -1.13 3.05 -1.20
C TYR A 69 -1.58 3.20 -2.66
N ASN A 70 -0.71 2.93 -3.64
CA ASN A 70 -1.10 2.87 -5.05
C ASN A 70 -2.11 1.75 -5.32
N ALA A 71 -1.93 0.60 -4.67
CA ALA A 71 -2.88 -0.51 -4.81
C ALA A 71 -4.25 -0.12 -4.26
N ILE A 72 -4.29 0.49 -3.07
CA ILE A 72 -5.55 0.99 -2.48
C ILE A 72 -6.19 2.05 -3.38
N ALA A 73 -5.42 2.98 -3.94
CA ALA A 73 -5.94 3.97 -4.87
C ALA A 73 -6.57 3.32 -6.12
N THR A 74 -5.90 2.32 -6.69
CA THR A 74 -6.45 1.57 -7.84
C THR A 74 -7.75 0.85 -7.49
N LEU A 75 -7.87 0.29 -6.29
CA LEU A 75 -9.12 -0.31 -5.80
C LEU A 75 -10.22 0.73 -5.58
N ILE A 76 -9.89 1.91 -5.04
CA ILE A 76 -10.86 3.01 -4.91
C ILE A 76 -11.43 3.35 -6.29
N GLU A 77 -10.57 3.56 -7.27
CA GLU A 77 -10.98 3.88 -8.65
C GLU A 77 -11.84 2.78 -9.27
N LYS A 78 -11.49 1.50 -9.03
CA LYS A 78 -12.29 0.36 -9.47
C LYS A 78 -13.71 0.36 -8.89
N GLU A 79 -13.86 0.71 -7.62
CA GLU A 79 -15.14 0.64 -6.88
C GLU A 79 -16.04 1.87 -7.11
N CYS A 80 -15.46 3.07 -7.22
CA CYS A 80 -16.25 4.31 -7.37
C CYS A 80 -16.24 4.90 -8.79
N GLY A 81 -15.38 4.42 -9.69
CA GLY A 81 -15.24 4.93 -11.05
C GLY A 81 -14.60 6.30 -11.17
N LEU A 82 -14.03 6.83 -10.08
CA LEU A 82 -13.34 8.11 -10.04
C LEU A 82 -11.84 7.91 -9.83
N MET A 83 -11.02 8.65 -10.57
CA MET A 83 -9.56 8.55 -10.47
C MET A 83 -9.09 8.88 -9.05
N ALA A 84 -8.30 7.99 -8.48
CA ALA A 84 -7.73 8.15 -7.15
C ALA A 84 -6.21 8.31 -7.23
N VAL A 85 -5.69 9.40 -6.67
CA VAL A 85 -4.27 9.76 -6.74
C VAL A 85 -3.64 9.68 -5.35
N PRO A 86 -2.69 8.75 -5.12
CA PRO A 86 -1.95 8.66 -3.87
C PRO A 86 -0.81 9.69 -3.81
N ILE A 87 -0.62 10.31 -2.65
CA ILE A 87 0.50 11.22 -2.35
C ILE A 87 1.16 10.73 -1.06
N ILE A 88 2.40 10.29 -1.17
CA ILE A 88 3.22 9.84 -0.05
C ILE A 88 4.31 10.87 0.22
N ASN A 89 4.25 11.50 1.39
CA ASN A 89 5.27 12.42 1.85
C ASN A 89 5.91 11.87 3.12
N LEU A 90 7.22 11.64 3.09
CA LEU A 90 8.01 11.09 4.19
C LEU A 90 9.16 12.04 4.53
N THR A 91 9.45 12.19 5.81
CA THR A 91 10.61 12.89 6.33
C THR A 91 11.77 11.92 6.55
N HIS A 92 12.94 12.49 6.82
CA HIS A 92 14.18 11.74 7.06
C HIS A 92 14.19 10.84 8.29
N GLU A 93 13.15 10.90 9.14
CA GLU A 93 13.01 10.05 10.33
C GLU A 93 11.94 8.97 10.13
N GLY A 94 11.44 8.77 8.90
CA GLY A 94 10.39 7.80 8.63
C GLY A 94 9.01 8.20 9.17
N PHE A 95 8.79 9.50 9.38
CA PHE A 95 7.48 10.09 9.69
C PHE A 95 6.88 10.70 8.44
N GLY A 96 5.55 10.74 8.35
CA GLY A 96 4.94 11.36 7.20
C GLY A 96 3.45 11.16 7.10
N ARG A 97 2.93 11.29 5.88
CA ARG A 97 1.52 11.07 5.57
C ARG A 97 1.37 10.38 4.22
N ALA A 98 0.37 9.50 4.18
CA ALA A 98 -0.20 8.98 2.96
C ALA A 98 -1.59 9.59 2.77
N LEU A 99 -1.75 10.34 1.68
CA LEU A 99 -3.03 10.89 1.25
C LEU A 99 -3.49 10.15 0.00
N ILE A 100 -4.80 9.95 -0.16
CA ILE A 100 -5.38 9.58 -1.45
C ILE A 100 -6.44 10.63 -1.77
N ILE A 101 -6.29 11.28 -2.92
CA ILE A 101 -7.17 12.33 -3.41
C ILE A 101 -8.03 11.79 -4.54
N VAL A 102 -9.34 12.09 -4.51
CA VAL A 102 -10.28 11.83 -5.60
C VAL A 102 -10.93 13.17 -5.95
N GLY A 103 -10.76 13.64 -7.18
CA GLY A 103 -11.12 15.02 -7.55
C GLY A 103 -10.42 16.05 -6.66
N LYS A 104 -11.18 16.75 -5.82
CA LYS A 104 -10.65 17.67 -4.78
C LYS A 104 -10.84 17.15 -3.34
N LEU A 105 -11.34 15.93 -3.18
CA LEU A 105 -11.59 15.31 -1.88
C LEU A 105 -10.37 14.53 -1.40
N VAL A 106 -9.92 14.79 -0.18
CA VAL A 106 -8.97 13.91 0.52
C VAL A 106 -9.73 12.67 1.02
N ALA A 107 -9.85 11.66 0.16
CA ALA A 107 -10.58 10.42 0.43
C ALA A 107 -9.92 9.60 1.55
N LEU A 108 -8.58 9.54 1.57
CA LEU A 108 -7.81 8.92 2.64
C LEU A 108 -6.77 9.88 3.20
N ASP A 109 -6.62 9.85 4.53
CA ASP A 109 -5.56 10.55 5.25
C ASP A 109 -5.01 9.65 6.35
N LYS A 110 -3.77 9.19 6.18
CA LYS A 110 -3.11 8.30 7.12
C LYS A 110 -1.75 8.87 7.52
N THR A 111 -1.57 9.11 8.82
CA THR A 111 -0.26 9.41 9.40
C THR A 111 0.63 8.17 9.36
N LEU A 112 1.85 8.33 8.89
CA LEU A 112 2.90 7.33 8.84
C LEU A 112 3.94 7.61 9.92
N ARG A 113 4.35 6.58 10.63
CA ARG A 113 5.41 6.60 11.65
C ARG A 113 6.19 5.30 11.54
N ASP A 114 7.45 5.33 11.98
CA ASP A 114 8.33 4.16 12.01
C ASP A 114 8.39 3.44 10.65
N VAL A 115 8.44 4.20 9.54
CA VAL A 115 8.31 3.65 8.20
C VAL A 115 9.38 2.62 7.85
N HIS A 116 10.56 2.67 8.48
CA HIS A 116 11.58 1.61 8.37
C HIS A 116 11.03 0.22 8.69
N ARG A 117 10.01 0.14 9.55
CA ARG A 117 9.35 -1.10 9.99
C ARG A 117 8.10 -1.43 9.18
N PHE A 118 7.88 -0.77 8.05
CA PHE A 118 6.70 -1.01 7.22
C PHE A 118 6.63 -2.47 6.77
N GLY A 119 5.51 -3.11 7.10
CA GLY A 119 5.25 -4.53 6.84
C GLY A 119 4.09 -5.03 7.68
N PHE A 120 3.77 -6.31 7.59
CA PHE A 120 2.60 -6.95 8.18
C PHE A 120 2.96 -8.35 8.67
N GLU A 121 2.28 -8.84 9.72
CA GLU A 121 2.54 -10.18 10.27
C GLU A 121 2.21 -11.29 9.28
N SER A 122 1.25 -11.04 8.38
CA SER A 122 0.83 -11.99 7.35
C SER A 122 0.13 -11.26 6.20
N LEU A 123 -0.01 -11.96 5.07
CA LEU A 123 -0.73 -11.47 3.90
C LEU A 123 -2.21 -11.15 4.23
N SER A 124 -2.83 -11.95 5.10
CA SER A 124 -4.19 -11.71 5.60
C SER A 124 -4.30 -10.42 6.41
N LYS A 125 -3.33 -10.14 7.29
CA LYS A 125 -3.28 -8.88 8.05
C LYS A 125 -3.07 -7.68 7.13
N MET A 126 -2.21 -7.82 6.12
CA MET A 126 -2.00 -6.77 5.11
C MET A 126 -3.30 -6.45 4.36
N LYS A 127 -3.97 -7.48 3.85
CA LYS A 127 -5.25 -7.32 3.15
C LYS A 127 -6.31 -6.69 4.06
N THR A 128 -6.42 -7.14 5.31
CA THR A 128 -7.38 -6.59 6.28
C THR A 128 -7.17 -5.10 6.53
N GLU A 129 -5.92 -4.65 6.62
CA GLU A 129 -5.63 -3.21 6.76
C GLU A 129 -5.99 -2.44 5.47
N ALA A 130 -5.67 -2.99 4.31
CA ALA A 130 -6.04 -2.39 3.03
C ALA A 130 -7.57 -2.26 2.86
N ASP A 131 -8.32 -3.31 3.19
CA ASP A 131 -9.78 -3.33 3.13
C ASP A 131 -10.39 -2.25 4.05
N LYS A 132 -9.82 -2.04 5.25
CA LYS A 132 -10.24 -0.96 6.16
C LYS A 132 -10.03 0.43 5.56
N LEU A 133 -8.86 0.67 4.97
CA LEU A 133 -8.53 1.96 4.36
C LEU A 133 -9.39 2.22 3.12
N LEU A 134 -9.65 1.18 2.31
CA LEU A 134 -10.55 1.22 1.18
C LEU A 134 -11.98 1.57 1.62
N ALA A 135 -12.50 0.91 2.65
CA ALA A 135 -13.84 1.18 3.17
C ALA A 135 -13.99 2.64 3.65
N VAL A 136 -13.00 3.16 4.40
CA VAL A 136 -12.99 4.56 4.86
C VAL A 136 -12.99 5.53 3.68
N ALA A 137 -12.20 5.26 2.64
CA ALA A 137 -12.13 6.10 1.46
C ALA A 137 -13.47 6.12 0.70
N LEU A 138 -14.07 4.95 0.46
CA LEU A 138 -15.36 4.82 -0.23
C LEU A 138 -16.50 5.44 0.55
N GLU A 139 -16.53 5.28 1.88
CA GLU A 139 -17.49 5.94 2.75
C GLU A 139 -17.39 7.46 2.61
N ARG A 140 -16.17 8.01 2.63
CA ARG A 140 -15.94 9.45 2.49
C ARG A 140 -16.32 9.97 1.10
N ILE A 141 -16.01 9.22 0.04
CA ILE A 141 -16.41 9.56 -1.33
C ILE A 141 -17.94 9.57 -1.46
N GLY A 142 -18.61 8.57 -0.89
CA GLY A 142 -20.08 8.50 -0.87
C GLY A 142 -20.74 9.62 -0.07
N ALA A 143 -20.07 10.11 0.98
CA ALA A 143 -20.55 11.23 1.79
C ALA A 143 -20.38 12.60 1.11
N TYR A 144 -19.39 12.76 0.22
CA TYR A 144 -19.07 14.03 -0.46
C TYR A 144 -18.86 13.85 -1.98
N PRO A 145 -19.85 13.29 -2.72
CA PRO A 145 -19.71 12.99 -4.14
C PRO A 145 -19.47 14.25 -4.99
N GLU A 146 -20.03 15.39 -4.59
CA GLU A 146 -19.87 16.67 -5.26
C GLU A 146 -18.44 17.22 -5.20
N VAL A 147 -17.64 16.82 -4.20
CA VAL A 147 -16.22 17.19 -4.09
C VAL A 147 -15.33 16.18 -4.80
N ALA A 148 -15.71 14.90 -4.74
CA ALA A 148 -15.00 13.81 -5.41
C ALA A 148 -15.10 13.89 -6.95
N GLY A 149 -16.20 14.42 -7.47
CA GLY A 149 -16.45 14.56 -8.92
C GLY A 149 -15.86 15.82 -9.59
N LEU A 150 -15.08 16.63 -8.87
CA LEU A 150 -14.47 17.88 -9.37
C LEU A 150 -13.15 17.69 -10.10
#